data_AF-A0AB72ZMV8-F1
#
_entry.id   AF-A0AB72ZMV8-F1
#
_cell.length_a   1.000
_cell.length_b   1.000
_cell.length_c   1.000
_cell.angle_alpha   90.00
_cell.angle_beta   90.00
_cell.angle_gamma   90.00
#
_symmetry.space_group_name_H-M   'P 1'
#
loop_
_entity.id
_entity.type
_entity.pdbx_description
1 polymer ?
#
loop_
_entity_poly.entity_id
_entity_poly.type
_entity_poly.pdbx_seq_one_letter_code
_entity_poly.pdbx_strand_id
1 'polypeptide(L)'
;MLANAIHNYGLASSNSNGDSGLYVNYTLSALELLADGADALLLATESGLTANRVLNAELFGVGGLVVDAQNGALTLANGSNRYEGTTTVTAGELILGANGAFGQTSLLDIASGASANINGYSQTVGAVTNVGTVTLGSGGVLTSGLLTNGGILDLTGGALNLTAGGASTVAGGLTGAGTLNINGGNLSVSAANSGLSGQTHIADVASVTLTDTGTLGTSAVEVLGTLNLNGANAAMTNVLSGDGTINTNAAVTLSGNNS
;
A
#
# COMPACT_ATOMS: atom_id res chain seq x y z
N MET A 1 0.90 16.10 23.82
CA MET A 1 0.54 14.72 24.20
C MET A 1 0.12 14.04 22.93
N LEU A 2 0.76 12.93 22.55
CA LEU A 2 0.59 12.33 21.22
C LEU A 2 -0.44 11.18 21.21
N ALA A 3 -0.57 10.47 22.33
CA ALA A 3 -1.52 9.38 22.47
C ALA A 3 -1.97 9.17 23.94
N ASN A 4 -3.15 8.57 24.12
CA ASN A 4 -3.62 8.04 25.41
C ASN A 4 -3.55 6.51 25.41
N ALA A 5 -2.92 5.91 26.42
CA ALA A 5 -2.82 4.46 26.56
C ALA A 5 -3.92 3.89 27.45
N ILE A 6 -4.52 2.79 27.00
CA ILE A 6 -5.49 2.00 27.76
C ILE A 6 -4.85 0.66 28.10
N HIS A 7 -4.93 0.29 29.38
CA HIS A 7 -4.35 -0.95 29.89
C HIS A 7 -5.42 -1.84 30.52
N ASN A 8 -5.29 -3.13 30.28
CA ASN A 8 -6.03 -4.14 31.03
C ASN A 8 -5.16 -4.64 32.19
N TYR A 9 -5.77 -4.82 33.36
CA TYR A 9 -5.10 -5.30 34.56
C TYR A 9 -5.72 -6.61 35.02
N GLY A 10 -4.89 -7.56 35.42
CA GLY A 10 -5.30 -8.85 35.98
C GLY A 10 -4.43 -9.25 37.15
N LEU A 11 -5.00 -9.97 38.12
CA LEU A 11 -4.25 -10.57 39.22
C LEU A 11 -3.91 -12.02 38.89
N ALA A 12 -2.69 -12.45 39.21
CA ALA A 12 -2.25 -13.84 39.07
C ALA A 12 -1.61 -14.34 40.37
N SER A 13 -1.81 -15.62 40.67
CA SER A 13 -1.17 -16.30 41.80
C SER A 13 0.21 -16.88 41.47
N SER A 14 0.66 -16.70 40.22
CA SER A 14 1.99 -17.11 39.75
C SER A 14 2.54 -16.21 38.64
N ASN A 15 3.87 -16.11 38.53
CA ASN A 15 4.54 -15.34 37.46
C ASN A 15 4.82 -16.18 36.20
N SER A 16 5.43 -15.57 35.17
CA SER A 16 5.84 -16.23 33.91
C SER A 16 6.90 -17.33 34.09
N ASN A 17 7.54 -17.41 35.25
CA ASN A 17 8.53 -18.43 35.60
C ASN A 17 7.93 -19.56 36.46
N GLY A 18 6.64 -19.47 36.84
CA GLY A 18 5.94 -20.46 37.65
C GLY A 18 6.05 -20.27 39.17
N ASP A 19 6.67 -19.19 39.65
CA ASP A 19 6.77 -18.90 41.09
C ASP A 19 5.42 -18.49 41.66
N SER A 20 5.08 -18.94 42.88
CA SER A 20 3.82 -18.61 43.55
C SER A 20 3.89 -17.27 44.29
N GLY A 21 2.84 -16.45 44.20
CA GLY A 21 2.75 -15.12 44.82
C GLY A 21 1.59 -14.29 44.26
N LEU A 22 1.31 -13.11 44.81
CA LEU A 22 0.34 -12.19 44.20
C LEU A 22 1.04 -11.30 43.18
N TYR A 23 0.70 -11.44 41.91
CA TYR A 23 1.23 -10.66 40.80
C TYR A 23 0.14 -9.83 40.14
N VAL A 24 0.52 -8.64 39.65
CA VAL A 24 -0.32 -7.82 38.77
C VAL A 24 0.23 -7.94 37.36
N ASN A 25 -0.59 -8.45 36.45
CA ASN A 25 -0.32 -8.43 35.03
C ASN A 25 -0.98 -7.19 34.43
N TYR A 26 -0.27 -6.50 33.55
CA TYR A 26 -0.80 -5.41 32.77
C TYR A 26 -0.48 -5.64 31.30
N THR A 27 -1.43 -5.34 30.43
CA THR A 27 -1.25 -5.41 28.99
C THR A 27 -1.77 -4.11 28.37
N LEU A 28 -1.03 -3.57 27.40
CA LEU A 28 -1.53 -2.47 26.58
C LEU A 28 -2.64 -3.01 25.69
N SER A 29 -3.86 -2.52 25.88
CA SER A 29 -5.03 -2.95 25.11
C SER A 29 -5.32 -2.03 23.93
N ALA A 30 -5.16 -0.71 24.11
CA ALA A 30 -5.38 0.25 23.05
C ALA A 30 -4.52 1.53 23.20
N LEU A 31 -4.32 2.23 22.09
CA LEU A 31 -3.74 3.57 22.00
C LEU A 31 -4.71 4.47 21.21
N GLU A 32 -5.17 5.54 21.86
CA GLU A 32 -5.84 6.64 21.18
C GLU A 32 -4.78 7.59 20.63
N LEU A 33 -4.67 7.71 19.31
CA LEU A 33 -3.79 8.65 18.61
C LEU A 33 -4.48 10.01 18.53
N LEU A 34 -3.79 11.06 18.98
CA LEU A 34 -4.36 12.40 19.15
C LEU A 34 -3.80 13.42 18.17
N ALA A 35 -2.60 13.18 17.65
CA ALA A 35 -1.86 14.10 16.78
C ALA A 35 -1.46 13.39 15.48
N ASP A 36 -1.24 14.16 14.41
CA ASP A 36 -0.99 13.67 13.07
C ASP A 36 0.18 14.41 12.40
N GLY A 37 0.67 13.92 11.26
CA GLY A 37 1.78 14.48 10.52
C GLY A 37 3.08 14.47 11.34
N ALA A 38 3.78 15.61 11.41
CA ALA A 38 5.06 15.71 12.12
C ALA A 38 4.95 15.46 13.64
N ASP A 39 3.76 15.65 14.22
CA ASP A 39 3.50 15.45 15.65
C ASP A 39 2.82 14.10 15.93
N ALA A 40 2.69 13.22 14.92
CA ALA A 40 2.14 11.88 15.10
C ALA A 40 2.96 11.03 16.09
N LEU A 41 2.35 9.95 16.60
CA LEU A 41 3.05 9.01 17.47
C LEU A 41 4.16 8.30 16.68
N LEU A 42 5.41 8.45 17.13
CA LEU A 42 6.55 7.71 16.59
C LEU A 42 6.59 6.28 17.15
N LEU A 43 6.60 5.30 16.25
CA LEU A 43 6.92 3.90 16.51
C LEU A 43 8.30 3.59 15.94
N ALA A 44 9.30 3.52 16.82
CA ALA A 44 10.67 3.14 16.44
C ALA A 44 10.96 1.70 16.87
N THR A 45 11.58 0.89 15.99
CA THR A 45 12.02 -0.45 16.38
C THR A 45 13.36 -0.41 17.09
N GLU A 46 13.51 -1.28 18.10
CA GLU A 46 14.74 -1.41 18.90
C GLU A 46 15.68 -2.46 18.29
N SER A 47 17.01 -2.29 18.43
CA SER A 47 18.03 -3.15 17.80
C SER A 47 18.23 -4.53 18.46
N GLY A 48 17.56 -4.81 19.57
CA GLY A 48 17.66 -6.09 20.28
C GLY A 48 17.09 -7.28 19.51
N LEU A 49 17.76 -8.44 19.59
CA LEU A 49 17.28 -9.70 18.98
C LEU A 49 15.98 -10.21 19.60
N THR A 50 15.73 -9.87 20.86
CA THR A 50 14.51 -10.22 21.59
C THR A 50 13.47 -9.09 21.58
N ALA A 51 13.73 -7.99 20.88
CA ALA A 51 12.79 -6.88 20.82
C ALA A 51 11.50 -7.32 20.11
N ASN A 52 10.38 -7.12 20.77
CA ASN A 52 9.07 -7.35 20.17
C ASN A 52 8.80 -6.28 19.12
N ARG A 53 8.57 -6.71 17.88
CA ARG A 53 8.26 -5.85 16.74
C ARG A 53 6.85 -6.11 16.20
N VAL A 54 5.95 -6.60 17.06
CA VAL A 54 4.54 -6.84 16.75
C VAL A 54 3.66 -6.04 17.70
N LEU A 55 2.92 -5.09 17.15
CA LEU A 55 1.95 -4.28 17.89
C LEU A 55 0.55 -4.89 17.77
N ASN A 56 0.04 -5.38 18.91
CA ASN A 56 -1.25 -6.05 19.02
C ASN A 56 -2.35 -5.16 19.64
N ALA A 57 -1.98 -4.02 20.23
CA ALA A 57 -2.94 -3.08 20.79
C ALA A 57 -3.81 -2.47 19.68
N GLU A 58 -5.08 -2.18 19.99
CA GLU A 58 -5.95 -1.42 19.07
C GLU A 58 -5.44 0.01 18.95
N LEU A 59 -5.27 0.50 17.72
CA LEU A 59 -4.94 1.88 17.43
C LEU A 59 -6.20 2.59 16.93
N PHE A 60 -6.61 3.66 17.60
CA PHE A 60 -7.80 4.42 17.24
C PHE A 60 -7.60 5.92 17.43
N GLY A 61 -8.56 6.75 17.03
CA GLY A 61 -8.50 8.21 17.21
C GLY A 61 -8.17 8.94 15.92
N VAL A 62 -8.13 10.27 16.00
CA VAL A 62 -7.96 11.15 14.83
C VAL A 62 -6.50 11.27 14.38
N GLY A 63 -5.55 10.87 15.23
CA GLY A 63 -4.12 10.99 14.96
C GLY A 63 -3.56 9.94 14.01
N GLY A 64 -2.28 10.11 13.68
CA GLY A 64 -1.51 9.25 12.79
C GLY A 64 -0.30 8.60 13.45
N LEU A 65 0.49 7.93 12.63
CA LEU A 65 1.72 7.22 13.00
C LEU A 65 2.90 7.70 12.14
N VAL A 66 4.06 7.84 12.79
CA VAL A 66 5.36 7.82 12.11
C VAL A 66 6.05 6.52 12.48
N VAL A 67 6.53 5.76 11.49
CA VAL A 67 7.19 4.47 11.68
C VAL A 67 8.65 4.56 11.25
N ASP A 68 9.55 4.31 12.20
CA ASP A 68 10.97 4.13 11.98
C ASP A 68 11.35 2.68 12.34
N ALA A 69 11.28 1.80 11.34
CA ALA A 69 11.58 0.38 11.47
C ALA A 69 13.03 0.03 11.09
N GLN A 70 13.98 0.98 11.18
CA GLN A 70 15.36 0.78 10.75
C GLN A 70 16.08 -0.40 11.42
N ASN A 71 15.66 -0.74 12.65
CA ASN A 71 16.24 -1.83 13.43
C ASN A 71 15.47 -3.15 13.27
N GLY A 72 14.67 -3.30 12.22
CA GLY A 72 13.92 -4.51 11.88
C GLY A 72 12.44 -4.20 11.68
N ALA A 73 11.80 -5.01 10.83
CA ALA A 73 10.43 -4.78 10.40
C ALA A 73 9.43 -4.75 11.56
N LEU A 74 8.49 -3.79 11.51
CA LEU A 74 7.40 -3.63 12.46
C LEU A 74 6.10 -4.18 11.88
N THR A 75 5.41 -5.07 12.59
CA THR A 75 4.11 -5.59 12.19
C THR A 75 2.99 -4.97 13.02
N LEU A 76 2.00 -4.35 12.36
CA LEU A 76 0.72 -4.01 12.99
C LEU A 76 -0.22 -5.22 12.84
N ALA A 77 -0.50 -5.90 13.94
CA ALA A 77 -1.21 -7.19 13.93
C ALA A 77 -2.69 -7.10 14.28
N ASN A 78 -3.17 -5.94 14.72
CA ASN A 78 -4.56 -5.77 15.11
C ASN A 78 -5.43 -5.26 13.95
N GLY A 79 -6.27 -6.12 13.39
CA GLY A 79 -7.20 -5.76 12.31
C GLY A 79 -8.41 -4.91 12.75
N SER A 80 -8.54 -4.61 14.05
CA SER A 80 -9.56 -3.70 14.58
C SER A 80 -9.08 -2.25 14.69
N ASN A 81 -7.85 -1.96 14.22
CA ASN A 81 -7.35 -0.60 14.16
C ASN A 81 -8.30 0.29 13.35
N ARG A 82 -8.48 1.54 13.80
CA ARG A 82 -9.43 2.50 13.23
C ARG A 82 -8.99 3.96 13.34
N TYR A 83 -7.70 4.21 13.55
CA TYR A 83 -7.15 5.56 13.53
C TYR A 83 -7.28 6.18 12.14
N GLU A 84 -7.42 7.50 12.06
CA GLU A 84 -7.84 8.22 10.84
C GLU A 84 -6.72 9.08 10.22
N GLY A 85 -5.65 9.34 10.97
CA GLY A 85 -4.53 10.15 10.52
C GLY A 85 -3.66 9.45 9.48
N THR A 86 -2.51 10.06 9.22
CA THR A 86 -1.51 9.55 8.28
C THR A 86 -0.73 8.36 8.84
N THR A 87 -0.21 7.51 7.96
CA THR A 87 0.81 6.51 8.31
C THR A 87 2.04 6.81 7.47
N THR A 88 3.06 7.40 8.08
CA THR A 88 4.33 7.73 7.42
C THR A 88 5.39 6.70 7.80
N VAL A 89 5.98 6.01 6.83
CA VAL A 89 7.10 5.09 7.04
C VAL A 89 8.40 5.79 6.61
N THR A 90 9.26 6.11 7.57
CA THR A 90 10.47 6.90 7.34
C THR A 90 11.72 6.04 7.13
N ALA A 91 11.75 4.82 7.68
CA ALA A 91 12.82 3.86 7.49
C ALA A 91 12.36 2.43 7.79
N GLY A 92 13.05 1.45 7.22
CA GLY A 92 12.75 0.02 7.40
C GLY A 92 11.41 -0.40 6.81
N GLU A 93 10.87 -1.52 7.29
CA GLU A 93 9.65 -2.14 6.75
C GLU A 93 8.50 -2.10 7.76
N LEU A 94 7.35 -1.61 7.32
CA LEU A 94 6.06 -1.74 8.02
C LEU A 94 5.23 -2.85 7.37
N ILE A 95 4.76 -3.81 8.16
CA ILE A 95 4.06 -5.01 7.69
C ILE A 95 2.62 -5.03 8.22
N LEU A 96 1.65 -5.35 7.36
CA LEU A 96 0.31 -5.76 7.79
C LEU A 96 0.35 -7.18 8.39
N GLY A 97 -0.13 -7.30 9.63
CA GLY A 97 -0.35 -8.59 10.30
C GLY A 97 -1.80 -9.06 10.28
N ALA A 98 -2.74 -8.23 9.82
CA ALA A 98 -4.16 -8.55 9.66
C ALA A 98 -4.81 -7.61 8.64
N ASN A 99 -6.00 -7.99 8.14
CA ASN A 99 -6.81 -7.11 7.31
C ASN A 99 -7.14 -5.81 8.06
N GLY A 100 -7.00 -4.66 7.39
CA GLY A 100 -7.31 -3.36 7.96
C GLY A 100 -6.37 -2.90 9.08
N ALA A 101 -5.22 -3.54 9.29
CA ALA A 101 -4.36 -3.20 10.43
C ALA A 101 -3.69 -1.82 10.34
N PHE A 102 -3.74 -1.13 9.20
CA PHE A 102 -3.39 0.30 9.11
C PHE A 102 -4.59 1.22 9.37
N GLY A 103 -5.69 0.70 9.91
CA GLY A 103 -6.86 1.49 10.26
C GLY A 103 -7.48 2.23 9.08
N GLN A 104 -8.05 3.40 9.36
CA GLN A 104 -8.63 4.30 8.38
C GLN A 104 -7.60 5.33 7.89
N THR A 105 -6.35 4.88 7.66
CA THR A 105 -5.23 5.73 7.24
C THR A 105 -5.64 6.65 6.08
N SER A 106 -5.58 7.95 6.31
CA SER A 106 -5.93 8.96 5.30
C SER A 106 -4.87 9.09 4.20
N LEU A 107 -3.59 8.92 4.56
CA LEU A 107 -2.46 8.87 3.63
C LEU A 107 -1.43 7.85 4.11
N LEU A 108 -1.09 6.88 3.26
CA LEU A 108 0.08 6.04 3.43
C LEU A 108 1.26 6.68 2.70
N ASP A 109 2.25 7.18 3.45
CA ASP A 109 3.42 7.90 2.92
C ASP A 109 4.70 7.10 3.16
N ILE A 110 5.35 6.67 2.09
CA ILE A 110 6.53 5.79 2.14
C ILE A 110 7.76 6.55 1.65
N ALA A 111 8.68 6.83 2.58
CA ALA A 111 9.93 7.51 2.28
C ALA A 111 10.91 6.64 1.47
N SER A 112 11.88 7.29 0.84
CA SER A 112 12.99 6.59 0.17
C SER A 112 13.75 5.70 1.16
N GLY A 113 14.00 4.44 0.76
CA GLY A 113 14.66 3.45 1.60
C GLY A 113 13.75 2.78 2.65
N ALA A 114 12.50 3.20 2.76
CA ALA A 114 11.48 2.55 3.57
C ALA A 114 10.57 1.65 2.72
N SER A 115 9.83 0.77 3.38
CA SER A 115 8.84 -0.08 2.72
C SER A 115 7.56 -0.31 3.52
N ALA A 116 6.47 -0.52 2.80
CA ALA A 116 5.24 -1.07 3.33
C ALA A 116 4.92 -2.41 2.65
N ASN A 117 4.60 -3.42 3.45
CA ASN A 117 4.31 -4.77 2.99
C ASN A 117 2.89 -5.15 3.40
N ILE A 118 2.00 -5.21 2.42
CA ILE A 118 0.59 -5.57 2.61
C ILE A 118 0.45 -7.07 2.90
N ASN A 119 1.47 -7.86 2.60
CA ASN A 119 1.67 -9.22 3.10
C ASN A 119 0.47 -10.16 2.86
N GLY A 120 -0.18 -10.04 1.70
CA GLY A 120 -1.33 -10.88 1.36
C GLY A 120 -2.65 -10.48 2.04
N TYR A 121 -2.66 -9.44 2.86
CA TYR A 121 -3.88 -8.93 3.52
C TYR A 121 -4.58 -7.85 2.69
N SER A 122 -5.75 -7.42 3.14
CA SER A 122 -6.52 -6.32 2.54
C SER A 122 -6.40 -5.04 3.37
N GLN A 123 -6.14 -3.91 2.71
CA GLN A 123 -6.12 -2.58 3.32
C GLN A 123 -6.75 -1.56 2.39
N THR A 124 -7.49 -0.61 2.98
CA THR A 124 -7.98 0.59 2.28
C THR A 124 -7.35 1.83 2.89
N VAL A 125 -6.84 2.74 2.07
CA VAL A 125 -6.26 4.03 2.49
C VAL A 125 -6.84 5.17 1.65
N GLY A 126 -6.85 6.38 2.20
CA GLY A 126 -7.33 7.56 1.47
C GLY A 126 -6.46 7.90 0.26
N ALA A 127 -5.14 7.81 0.40
CA ALA A 127 -4.18 7.97 -0.69
C ALA A 127 -2.87 7.24 -0.38
N VAL A 128 -2.05 7.05 -1.42
CA VAL A 128 -0.68 6.53 -1.31
C VAL A 128 0.29 7.54 -1.93
N THR A 129 1.30 7.94 -1.17
CA THR A 129 2.52 8.59 -1.68
C THR A 129 3.68 7.63 -1.46
N ASN A 130 4.35 7.23 -2.53
CA ASN A 130 5.42 6.25 -2.46
C ASN A 130 6.67 6.74 -3.16
N VAL A 131 7.76 6.90 -2.41
CA VAL A 131 9.12 7.11 -2.93
C VAL A 131 10.03 5.92 -2.56
N GLY A 132 9.58 5.04 -1.66
CA GLY A 132 10.23 3.79 -1.30
C GLY A 132 9.66 2.58 -2.05
N THR A 133 9.31 1.54 -1.30
CA THR A 133 8.74 0.30 -1.84
C THR A 133 7.41 -0.05 -1.19
N VAL A 134 6.41 -0.42 -1.98
CA VAL A 134 5.18 -1.06 -1.52
C VAL A 134 5.09 -2.43 -2.16
N THR A 135 4.88 -3.48 -1.35
CA THR A 135 4.70 -4.86 -1.82
C THR A 135 3.33 -5.36 -1.40
N LEU A 136 2.54 -5.89 -2.34
CA LEU A 136 1.21 -6.41 -2.01
C LEU A 136 1.24 -7.83 -1.44
N GLY A 137 2.08 -8.69 -2.02
CA GLY A 137 2.10 -10.12 -1.73
C GLY A 137 0.91 -10.86 -2.35
N SER A 138 1.04 -12.18 -2.47
CA SER A 138 0.03 -13.02 -3.13
C SER A 138 -1.32 -12.93 -2.40
N GLY A 139 -2.38 -12.61 -3.13
CA GLY A 139 -3.72 -12.42 -2.56
C GLY A 139 -3.93 -11.09 -1.81
N GLY A 140 -2.89 -10.26 -1.69
CA GLY A 140 -2.97 -8.97 -1.03
C GLY A 140 -3.79 -7.97 -1.84
N VAL A 141 -4.52 -7.11 -1.16
CA VAL A 141 -5.36 -6.07 -1.80
C VAL A 141 -5.07 -4.73 -1.15
N LEU A 142 -4.60 -3.78 -1.95
CA LEU A 142 -4.48 -2.38 -1.53
C LEU A 142 -5.49 -1.54 -2.31
N THR A 143 -6.44 -0.94 -1.62
CA THR A 143 -7.36 0.04 -2.19
C THR A 143 -6.90 1.44 -1.79
N SER A 144 -6.67 2.29 -2.78
CA SER A 144 -6.29 3.69 -2.59
C SER A 144 -7.27 4.62 -3.32
N GLY A 145 -7.45 5.82 -2.79
CA GLY A 145 -7.98 6.95 -3.56
C GLY A 145 -7.02 7.33 -4.69
N LEU A 146 -6.10 8.23 -4.37
CA LEU A 146 -5.06 8.70 -5.29
C LEU A 146 -3.76 7.91 -5.10
N LEU A 147 -3.05 7.64 -6.19
CA LEU A 147 -1.67 7.14 -6.18
C LEU A 147 -0.69 8.25 -6.62
N THR A 148 0.35 8.50 -5.83
CA THR A 148 1.55 9.24 -6.24
C THR A 148 2.75 8.32 -6.10
N ASN A 149 3.14 7.65 -7.18
CA ASN A 149 4.21 6.67 -7.18
C ASN A 149 5.47 7.21 -7.87
N GLY A 150 6.48 7.51 -7.06
CA GLY A 150 7.86 7.79 -7.45
C GLY A 150 8.85 6.71 -7.00
N GLY A 151 8.36 5.58 -6.47
CA GLY A 151 9.14 4.42 -6.01
C GLY A 151 8.70 3.13 -6.70
N ILE A 152 8.88 1.99 -6.02
CA ILE A 152 8.45 0.67 -6.51
C ILE A 152 7.12 0.29 -5.85
N LEU A 153 6.15 -0.14 -6.65
CA LEU A 153 4.94 -0.79 -6.21
C LEU A 153 4.85 -2.17 -6.89
N ASP A 154 5.16 -3.22 -6.11
CA ASP A 154 5.20 -4.61 -6.56
C ASP A 154 3.91 -5.33 -6.21
N LEU A 155 3.19 -5.78 -7.24
CA LEU A 155 1.91 -6.46 -7.09
C LEU A 155 2.09 -7.89 -6.56
N THR A 156 3.17 -8.59 -6.91
CA THR A 156 3.50 -9.96 -6.42
C THR A 156 2.29 -10.93 -6.26
N GLY A 157 1.35 -10.94 -7.20
CA GLY A 157 0.15 -11.77 -7.21
C GLY A 157 -1.05 -11.20 -6.43
N GLY A 158 -0.97 -9.94 -6.01
CA GLY A 158 -2.04 -9.18 -5.37
C GLY A 158 -2.74 -8.21 -6.33
N ALA A 159 -3.63 -7.38 -5.78
CA ALA A 159 -4.44 -6.40 -6.50
C ALA A 159 -4.29 -4.99 -5.94
N LEU A 160 -3.94 -4.03 -6.82
CA LEU A 160 -4.02 -2.60 -6.53
C LEU A 160 -5.33 -2.05 -7.10
N ASN A 161 -6.17 -1.45 -6.26
CA ASN A 161 -7.39 -0.75 -6.66
C ASN A 161 -7.21 0.76 -6.50
N LEU A 162 -7.31 1.51 -7.59
CA LEU A 162 -7.27 2.97 -7.59
C LEU A 162 -8.66 3.52 -7.86
N THR A 163 -9.23 4.25 -6.90
CA THR A 163 -10.59 4.81 -7.01
C THR A 163 -10.61 6.24 -7.54
N ALA A 164 -9.48 6.95 -7.50
CA ALA A 164 -9.33 8.29 -8.03
C ALA A 164 -8.12 8.45 -8.98
N GLY A 165 -7.52 7.34 -9.42
CA GLY A 165 -6.39 7.34 -10.35
C GLY A 165 -5.08 7.78 -9.70
N GLY A 166 -4.33 8.65 -10.36
CA GLY A 166 -3.06 9.17 -9.84
C GLY A 166 -1.95 9.23 -10.89
N ALA A 167 -0.71 9.07 -10.44
CA ALA A 167 0.47 9.05 -11.29
C ALA A 167 1.49 8.00 -10.84
N SER A 168 2.14 7.36 -11.80
CA SER A 168 3.36 6.57 -11.62
C SER A 168 4.42 7.02 -12.62
N THR A 169 5.53 7.54 -12.11
CA THR A 169 6.45 8.36 -12.92
C THR A 169 7.83 7.77 -13.13
N VAL A 170 8.19 6.70 -12.42
CA VAL A 170 9.52 6.07 -12.48
C VAL A 170 9.49 4.76 -13.24
N ALA A 171 10.59 4.46 -13.94
CA ALA A 171 10.74 3.21 -14.67
C ALA A 171 10.82 2.03 -13.71
N GLY A 172 10.06 0.97 -13.98
CA GLY A 172 9.87 -0.17 -13.08
C GLY A 172 9.07 0.18 -11.82
N GLY A 173 8.43 1.35 -11.79
CA GLY A 173 7.66 1.80 -10.64
C GLY A 173 6.41 0.96 -10.38
N LEU A 174 5.84 0.34 -11.41
CA LEU A 174 4.84 -0.72 -11.28
C LEU A 174 5.48 -2.03 -11.73
N THR A 175 5.36 -3.10 -10.94
CA THR A 175 6.02 -4.37 -11.25
C THR A 175 5.29 -5.57 -10.63
N GLY A 176 5.72 -6.78 -11.00
CA GLY A 176 5.16 -8.03 -10.53
C GLY A 176 3.95 -8.47 -11.35
N ALA A 177 3.63 -9.77 -11.24
CA ALA A 177 2.35 -10.28 -11.71
C ALA A 177 1.25 -9.80 -10.76
N GLY A 178 0.03 -9.57 -11.26
CA GLY A 178 -1.11 -9.26 -10.40
C GLY A 178 -2.21 -8.55 -11.15
N THR A 179 -3.05 -7.84 -10.41
CA THR A 179 -4.15 -7.04 -10.98
C THR A 179 -3.98 -5.56 -10.64
N LEU A 180 -3.98 -4.71 -11.66
CA LEU A 180 -4.08 -3.26 -11.52
C LEU A 180 -5.48 -2.81 -11.95
N ASN A 181 -6.30 -2.37 -11.00
CA ASN A 181 -7.65 -1.88 -11.26
C ASN A 181 -7.69 -0.36 -11.15
N ILE A 182 -8.06 0.31 -12.24
CA ILE A 182 -8.35 1.74 -12.26
C ILE A 182 -9.86 1.87 -12.28
N ASN A 183 -10.45 2.03 -11.09
CA ASN A 183 -11.88 2.04 -10.85
C ASN A 183 -12.49 3.44 -11.01
N GLY A 184 -11.67 4.49 -11.02
CA GLY A 184 -12.10 5.86 -11.24
C GLY A 184 -10.94 6.84 -11.36
N GLY A 185 -11.23 8.04 -11.83
CA GLY A 185 -10.24 9.09 -12.08
C GLY A 185 -9.30 8.78 -13.23
N ASN A 186 -8.23 9.58 -13.36
CA ASN A 186 -7.20 9.40 -14.38
C ASN A 186 -5.90 8.89 -13.77
N LEU A 187 -5.39 7.75 -14.23
CA LEU A 187 -4.04 7.29 -13.92
C LEU A 187 -3.08 7.69 -15.05
N SER A 188 -2.06 8.48 -14.73
CA SER A 188 -0.94 8.78 -15.64
C SER A 188 0.23 7.83 -15.39
N VAL A 189 0.70 7.14 -16.43
CA VAL A 189 1.90 6.30 -16.37
C VAL A 189 2.91 6.82 -17.38
N SER A 190 4.03 7.34 -16.88
CA SER A 190 4.96 8.10 -17.71
C SER A 190 6.34 7.46 -17.92
N ALA A 191 6.51 6.20 -17.52
CA ALA A 191 7.76 5.45 -17.67
C ALA A 191 7.49 3.95 -17.89
N ALA A 192 8.46 3.26 -18.49
CA ALA A 192 8.38 1.84 -18.80
C ALA A 192 8.31 0.95 -17.54
N ASN A 193 7.47 -0.09 -17.56
CA ASN A 193 7.25 -1.04 -16.46
C ASN A 193 7.36 -2.48 -16.98
N SER A 194 8.54 -2.88 -17.44
CA SER A 194 8.76 -4.21 -18.06
C SER A 194 8.49 -5.39 -17.12
N GLY A 195 8.54 -5.18 -15.80
CA GLY A 195 8.22 -6.20 -14.80
C GLY A 195 6.73 -6.33 -14.49
N LEU A 196 5.88 -5.41 -14.93
CA LEU A 196 4.44 -5.47 -14.71
C LEU A 196 3.81 -6.51 -15.66
N SER A 197 3.05 -7.44 -15.08
CA SER A 197 2.35 -8.49 -15.81
C SER A 197 1.03 -8.87 -15.13
N GLY A 198 0.24 -9.74 -15.76
CA GLY A 198 -1.08 -10.12 -15.26
C GLY A 198 -2.17 -9.32 -15.95
N GLN A 199 -2.99 -8.59 -15.18
CA GLN A 199 -4.17 -7.89 -15.67
C GLN A 199 -4.14 -6.40 -15.30
N THR A 200 -4.59 -5.57 -16.23
CA THR A 200 -4.95 -4.17 -15.99
C THR A 200 -6.39 -3.96 -16.41
N HIS A 201 -7.25 -3.47 -15.52
CA HIS A 201 -8.64 -3.16 -15.82
C HIS A 201 -8.86 -1.65 -15.72
N ILE A 202 -9.50 -1.07 -16.74
CA ILE A 202 -9.87 0.34 -16.79
C ILE A 202 -11.39 0.41 -16.79
N ALA A 203 -12.00 0.76 -15.65
CA ALA A 203 -13.44 0.85 -15.49
C ALA A 203 -14.05 1.95 -16.38
N ASP A 204 -15.37 1.88 -16.61
CA ASP A 204 -16.15 2.79 -17.47
C ASP A 204 -15.96 4.28 -17.14
N VAL A 205 -15.86 4.62 -15.85
CA VAL A 205 -15.67 5.99 -15.33
C VAL A 205 -14.20 6.37 -15.17
N ALA A 206 -13.27 5.51 -15.61
CA ALA A 206 -11.84 5.71 -15.45
C ALA A 206 -11.14 6.05 -16.76
N SER A 207 -9.99 6.71 -16.65
CA SER A 207 -9.06 6.87 -17.75
C SER A 207 -7.63 6.52 -17.36
N VAL A 208 -6.86 6.03 -18.34
CA VAL A 208 -5.42 5.84 -18.21
C VAL A 208 -4.72 6.63 -19.31
N THR A 209 -3.66 7.35 -18.95
CA THR A 209 -2.83 8.11 -19.89
C THR A 209 -1.41 7.59 -19.86
N LEU A 210 -0.95 7.04 -21.00
CA LEU A 210 0.39 6.49 -21.16
C LEU A 210 1.24 7.46 -21.98
N THR A 211 2.33 7.98 -21.43
CA THR A 211 3.17 8.98 -22.14
C THR A 211 4.51 8.44 -22.61
N ASP A 212 4.83 7.18 -22.30
CA ASP A 212 6.06 6.51 -22.72
C ASP A 212 5.75 5.07 -23.17
N THR A 213 6.75 4.40 -23.74
CA THR A 213 6.71 3.01 -24.19
C THR A 213 6.83 2.01 -23.05
N GLY A 214 6.23 0.82 -23.22
CA GLY A 214 6.31 -0.26 -22.22
C GLY A 214 5.67 0.04 -20.87
N THR A 215 4.82 1.06 -20.78
CA THR A 215 4.21 1.58 -19.53
C THR A 215 3.33 0.58 -18.79
N LEU A 216 2.61 -0.31 -19.49
CA LEU A 216 1.78 -1.36 -18.88
C LEU A 216 2.45 -2.74 -18.87
N GLY A 217 3.76 -2.81 -19.16
CA GLY A 217 4.51 -4.05 -19.21
C GLY A 217 3.92 -5.06 -20.19
N THR A 218 3.71 -6.29 -19.73
CA THR A 218 3.14 -7.40 -20.53
C THR A 218 1.73 -7.80 -20.11
N SER A 219 1.05 -6.96 -19.31
CA SER A 219 -0.30 -7.24 -18.83
C SER A 219 -1.32 -7.36 -19.96
N ALA A 220 -2.33 -8.21 -19.78
CA ALA A 220 -3.58 -8.09 -20.53
C ALA A 220 -4.33 -6.86 -20.02
N VAL A 221 -4.93 -6.08 -20.93
CA VAL A 221 -5.57 -4.80 -20.61
C VAL A 221 -7.02 -4.84 -21.08
N GLU A 222 -7.95 -4.82 -20.12
CA GLU A 222 -9.36 -4.62 -20.39
C GLU A 222 -9.71 -3.14 -20.28
N VAL A 223 -10.27 -2.59 -21.35
CA VAL A 223 -10.64 -1.18 -21.48
C VAL A 223 -12.16 -1.08 -21.56
N LEU A 224 -12.80 -0.71 -20.44
CA LEU A 224 -14.22 -0.32 -20.41
C LEU A 224 -14.36 1.21 -20.42
N GLY A 225 -13.40 1.93 -19.85
CA GLY A 225 -13.30 3.40 -19.87
C GLY A 225 -12.47 3.92 -21.03
N THR A 226 -11.50 4.78 -20.73
CA THR A 226 -10.63 5.40 -21.74
C THR A 226 -9.15 5.06 -21.55
N LEU A 227 -8.48 4.61 -22.61
CA LEU A 227 -7.03 4.46 -22.68
C LEU A 227 -6.43 5.47 -23.67
N ASN A 228 -5.60 6.39 -23.20
CA ASN A 228 -4.91 7.39 -24.00
C ASN A 228 -3.44 7.00 -24.21
N LEU A 229 -3.05 6.80 -25.47
CA LEU A 229 -1.71 6.43 -25.89
C LEU A 229 -0.99 7.67 -26.46
N ASN A 230 -0.27 8.37 -25.59
CA ASN A 230 0.47 9.60 -25.91
C ASN A 230 1.97 9.36 -26.16
N GLY A 231 2.51 8.21 -25.72
CA GLY A 231 3.87 7.78 -26.04
C GLY A 231 3.95 7.09 -27.40
N ALA A 232 5.05 7.28 -28.13
CA ALA A 232 5.29 6.60 -29.41
C ALA A 232 5.58 5.10 -29.20
N ASN A 233 4.55 4.27 -29.05
CA ASN A 233 4.72 2.82 -28.91
C ASN A 233 4.88 2.14 -30.28
N ALA A 234 6.11 1.99 -30.73
CA ALA A 234 6.42 1.28 -31.97
C ALA A 234 5.91 -0.18 -31.99
N ALA A 235 5.71 -0.81 -30.82
CA ALA A 235 5.03 -2.10 -30.66
C ALA A 235 4.45 -2.26 -29.24
N MET A 236 3.14 -2.10 -29.08
CA MET A 236 2.40 -2.53 -27.89
C MET A 236 2.11 -4.02 -28.00
N THR A 237 2.77 -4.82 -27.15
CA THR A 237 2.57 -6.27 -27.07
C THR A 237 1.48 -6.68 -26.10
N ASN A 238 0.93 -5.73 -25.31
CA ASN A 238 -0.23 -5.97 -24.47
C ASN A 238 -1.40 -6.50 -25.31
N VAL A 239 -2.16 -7.43 -24.73
CA VAL A 239 -3.44 -7.87 -25.30
C VAL A 239 -4.50 -6.90 -24.84
N LEU A 240 -5.13 -6.19 -25.78
CA LEU A 240 -6.20 -5.22 -25.50
C LEU A 240 -7.56 -5.84 -25.78
N SER A 241 -8.52 -5.62 -24.88
CA SER A 241 -9.92 -6.02 -25.04
C SER A 241 -10.90 -5.01 -24.42
N GLY A 242 -12.19 -5.16 -24.71
CA GLY A 242 -13.27 -4.40 -24.07
C GLY A 242 -13.94 -3.37 -24.97
N ASP A 243 -15.07 -2.82 -24.51
CA ASP A 243 -15.95 -1.94 -25.30
C ASP A 243 -15.67 -0.44 -25.10
N GLY A 244 -14.57 -0.10 -24.41
CA GLY A 244 -14.17 1.27 -24.11
C GLY A 244 -13.53 2.01 -25.28
N THR A 245 -12.97 3.18 -24.99
CA THR A 245 -12.31 4.05 -25.98
C THR A 245 -10.79 3.97 -25.87
N ILE A 246 -10.11 3.78 -27.01
CA ILE A 246 -8.66 3.86 -27.12
C ILE A 246 -8.31 5.04 -28.03
N ASN A 247 -7.61 6.03 -27.48
CA ASN A 247 -7.13 7.20 -28.21
C ASN A 247 -5.65 7.06 -28.54
N THR A 248 -5.28 7.16 -29.81
CA THR A 248 -3.88 7.16 -30.26
C THR A 248 -3.43 8.56 -30.63
N ASN A 249 -2.66 9.21 -29.76
CA ASN A 249 -2.16 10.57 -29.97
C ASN A 249 -0.70 10.60 -30.47
N ALA A 250 -0.10 9.41 -30.64
CA ALA A 250 1.22 9.18 -31.19
C ALA A 250 1.21 7.99 -32.17
N ALA A 251 2.33 7.73 -32.84
CA ALA A 251 2.48 6.53 -33.67
C ALA A 251 2.47 5.27 -32.79
N VAL A 252 1.47 4.41 -33.01
CA VAL A 252 1.26 3.18 -32.24
C VAL A 252 1.10 1.98 -33.19
N THR A 253 1.79 0.88 -32.89
CA THR A 253 1.50 -0.43 -33.47
C THR A 253 0.96 -1.34 -32.39
N LEU A 254 -0.21 -1.95 -32.60
CA LEU A 254 -0.75 -2.99 -31.72
C LEU A 254 -0.34 -4.36 -32.27
N SER A 255 0.53 -5.09 -31.56
CA SER A 255 1.06 -6.39 -32.00
C SER A 255 0.54 -7.58 -31.17
N GLY A 256 -0.23 -7.32 -30.11
CA GLY A 256 -0.97 -8.35 -29.39
C GLY A 256 -2.18 -8.91 -30.15
N ASN A 257 -2.76 -10.00 -29.65
CA ASN A 257 -4.01 -10.56 -30.15
C ASN A 257 -5.20 -9.78 -29.57
N ASN A 258 -5.50 -8.61 -30.13
CA ASN A 258 -6.55 -7.72 -29.61
C ASN A 258 -7.95 -8.14 -30.10
N SER A 259 -8.97 -7.96 -29.28
CA SER A 259 -10.37 -8.32 -29.58
C SER A 259 -11.38 -7.30 -29.07
#